data_AF-A0A3B9XII5-F1
#
_entry.id   AF-A0A3B9XII5-F1
#
_cell.length_a   1.000
_cell.length_b   1.000
_cell.length_c   1.000
_cell.angle_alpha   90.00
_cell.angle_beta   90.00
_cell.angle_gamma   90.00
#
_symmetry.space_group_name_H-M   'P 1'
#
loop_
_entity.id
_entity.type
_entity.pdbx_description
1 polymer ?
#
loop_
_entity_poly.entity_id
_entity_poly.type
_entity_poly.pdbx_seq_one_letter_code
_entity_poly.pdbx_strand_id
1 'polypeptide(L)'
;QLEVLLFRLNDEYKLDAKIERMPFSVARWPVNEAGEPVRSLKGGARIFEDAEERPVVLLEREWDLKWLEKENPGIKFLISGSG
;
A
#
# COMPACT_ATOMS: atom_id res chain seq x y z
N GLN A 1 -16.76 13.02 2.42
CA GLN A 1 -16.99 11.84 1.55
C GLN A 1 -17.10 10.52 2.34
N LEU A 2 -16.21 10.20 3.30
CA LEU A 2 -16.28 8.96 4.09
C LEU A 2 -17.52 8.81 5.01
N GLU A 3 -18.05 9.91 5.54
CA GLU A 3 -19.19 9.89 6.47
C GLU A 3 -20.49 9.38 5.83
N VAL A 4 -20.74 9.72 4.56
CA VAL A 4 -21.92 9.25 3.83
C VAL A 4 -21.86 7.75 3.57
N LEU A 5 -20.66 7.20 3.37
CA LEU A 5 -20.45 5.77 3.16
C LEU A 5 -20.70 4.97 4.45
N LEU A 6 -20.20 5.47 5.59
CA LEU A 6 -20.45 4.92 6.92
C LEU A 6 -21.95 4.92 7.26
N PHE A 7 -22.64 6.01 6.92
CA PHE A 7 -24.08 6.12 7.15
C PHE A 7 -24.87 5.06 6.37
N ARG A 8 -24.57 4.84 5.08
CA ARG A 8 -25.24 3.81 4.27
C ARG A 8 -24.98 2.39 4.75
N LEU A 9 -23.74 2.10 5.14
CA LEU A 9 -23.35 0.78 5.68
C LEU A 9 -24.08 0.46 6.99
N ASN A 10 -24.24 1.45 7.87
CA ASN A 10 -24.96 1.26 9.13
C ASN A 10 -26.47 1.09 8.89
N ASP A 11 -27.05 1.85 7.95
CA ASP A 11 -28.47 1.79 7.63
C ASP A 11 -28.90 0.47 6.96
N GLU A 12 -28.13 -0.02 5.98
CA GLU A 12 -28.45 -1.26 5.26
C GLU A 12 -28.09 -2.55 6.04
N TYR A 13 -27.03 -2.54 6.86
CA TYR A 13 -26.49 -3.78 7.46
C TYR A 13 -26.42 -3.78 8.99
N LYS A 14 -26.81 -2.68 9.68
CA LYS A 14 -26.65 -2.51 11.15
C LYS A 14 -25.25 -2.84 11.65
N LEU A 15 -24.24 -2.50 10.85
CA LEU A 15 -22.85 -2.87 11.11
C LEU A 15 -22.12 -1.64 11.67
N ASP A 16 -21.64 -1.76 12.90
CA ASP A 16 -20.91 -0.69 13.61
C ASP A 16 -19.45 -0.67 13.11
N ALA A 17 -19.25 -0.17 11.89
CA ALA A 17 -17.95 -0.13 11.23
C ALA A 17 -17.04 0.91 11.90
N LYS A 18 -15.91 0.45 12.46
CA LYS A 18 -14.88 1.33 13.05
C LYS A 18 -13.78 1.59 12.03
N ILE A 19 -13.50 2.87 11.78
CA ILE A 19 -12.33 3.29 11.01
C ILE A 19 -11.16 3.43 11.98
N GLU A 20 -10.19 2.52 11.87
CA GLU A 20 -8.90 2.67 12.52
C GLU A 20 -7.94 3.41 11.57
N ARG A 21 -7.36 4.51 12.03
CA ARG A 21 -6.33 5.22 11.25
C ARG A 21 -5.03 4.47 11.38
N MET A 22 -4.56 3.91 10.26
CA MET A 22 -3.22 3.35 10.21
C MET A 22 -2.17 4.47 10.05
N PRO A 23 -0.96 4.31 10.61
CA PRO A 23 0.09 5.33 10.55
C PRO A 23 0.78 5.43 9.17
N PHE A 24 0.29 4.71 8.16
CA PHE A 24 0.90 4.70 6.82
C PHE A 24 0.61 6.00 6.09
N SER A 25 1.68 6.63 5.59
CA SER A 25 1.59 7.86 4.79
C SER A 25 2.08 7.67 3.35
N VAL A 26 2.74 6.55 3.06
CA VAL A 26 3.33 6.26 1.76
C VAL A 26 2.91 4.88 1.29
N ALA A 27 2.39 4.80 0.07
CA ALA A 27 2.10 3.55 -0.64
C ALA A 27 2.93 3.49 -1.93
N ARG A 28 3.58 2.36 -2.22
CA ARG A 28 4.38 2.18 -3.44
C ARG A 28 4.24 0.77 -4.01
N TRP A 29 4.25 0.67 -5.33
CA TRP A 29 4.22 -0.61 -6.04
C TRP A 29 5.65 -0.99 -6.49
N PRO A 30 6.28 -2.00 -5.89
CA PRO A 30 7.61 -2.46 -6.27
C PRO A 30 7.56 -3.25 -7.59
N VAL A 31 8.35 -2.82 -8.57
CA VAL A 31 8.54 -3.50 -9.86
C VAL A 31 10.02 -3.71 -10.15
N ASN A 32 10.35 -4.81 -10.82
CA ASN A 32 11.73 -5.08 -11.25
C ASN A 32 12.08 -4.24 -12.51
N GLU A 33 13.30 -4.39 -13.01
CA GLU A 33 13.75 -3.71 -14.23
C GLU A 33 12.92 -4.08 -15.48
N ALA A 34 12.35 -5.28 -15.51
CA ALA A 34 11.45 -5.75 -16.56
C ALA A 34 10.01 -5.25 -16.41
N GLY A 35 9.70 -4.48 -15.36
CA GLY A 35 8.36 -3.98 -15.05
C GLY A 35 7.44 -5.01 -14.37
N GLU A 36 7.96 -6.17 -14.00
CA GLU A 36 7.17 -7.20 -13.33
C GLU A 36 7.04 -6.89 -11.84
N PRO A 37 5.87 -7.18 -11.23
CA PRO A 37 5.64 -6.90 -9.82
C PRO A 37 6.54 -7.76 -8.91
N VAL A 38 7.12 -7.14 -7.89
CA VAL A 38 8.00 -7.82 -6.94
C VAL A 38 7.28 -8.10 -5.62
N ARG A 39 7.17 -9.38 -5.27
CA ARG A 39 6.49 -9.85 -4.04
C ARG A 39 7.42 -10.15 -2.86
N SER A 40 8.71 -9.85 -2.99
CA SER A 40 9.70 -10.05 -1.93
C SER A 40 10.74 -8.95 -1.95
N LEU A 41 10.90 -8.26 -0.82
CA LEU A 41 11.84 -7.14 -0.65
C LEU A 41 12.83 -7.47 0.45
N LYS A 42 14.09 -7.06 0.26
CA LYS A 42 15.09 -7.09 1.33
C LYS A 42 14.74 -6.03 2.38
N GLY A 43 15.00 -6.34 3.64
CA GLY A 43 14.74 -5.44 4.76
C GLY A 43 13.45 -5.72 5.55
N GLY A 44 12.75 -6.83 5.26
CA GLY A 44 11.59 -7.26 6.04
C GLY A 44 10.35 -6.37 5.90
N ALA A 45 10.30 -5.53 4.87
CA ALA A 45 9.15 -4.71 4.57
C ALA A 45 7.92 -5.60 4.32
N ARG A 46 6.81 -5.26 4.97
CA ARG A 46 5.55 -5.98 4.77
C ARG A 46 4.94 -5.55 3.45
N ILE A 47 4.67 -6.54 2.60
CA ILE A 47 3.99 -6.37 1.32
C ILE A 47 2.53 -6.75 1.49
N PHE A 48 1.66 -5.93 0.93
CA PHE A 48 0.22 -6.11 0.86
C PHE A 48 -0.19 -6.25 -0.61
N GLU A 49 -1.47 -6.48 -0.86
CA GLU A 49 -2.04 -6.50 -2.20
C GLU A 49 -3.07 -5.38 -2.34
N ASP A 50 -3.05 -4.70 -3.49
CA ASP A 50 -4.10 -3.76 -3.85
C ASP A 50 -5.34 -4.50 -4.39
N ALA A 51 -6.36 -3.75 -4.81
CA ALA A 51 -7.60 -4.32 -5.32
C ALA A 51 -7.44 -5.11 -6.64
N GLU A 52 -6.30 -4.99 -7.32
CA GLU A 52 -5.95 -5.70 -8.56
C GLU A 52 -4.91 -6.81 -8.31
N GLU A 53 -4.74 -7.25 -7.06
CA GLU A 53 -3.80 -8.30 -6.64
C GLU A 53 -2.31 -7.95 -6.92
N ARG A 54 -2.01 -6.65 -7.07
CA ARG A 54 -0.64 -6.17 -7.26
C ARG A 54 0.03 -5.94 -5.91
N PRO A 55 1.30 -6.34 -5.74
CA PRO A 55 2.05 -6.07 -4.53
C PRO A 55 2.18 -4.56 -4.30
N VAL A 56 1.94 -4.13 -3.06
CA VAL A 56 2.09 -2.76 -2.59
C VAL A 56 2.78 -2.77 -1.24
N VAL A 57 3.74 -1.88 -1.04
CA VAL A 57 4.36 -1.64 0.27
C VAL A 57 3.73 -0.39 0.89
N LEU A 58 3.33 -0.51 2.16
CA LEU A 58 2.81 0.59 2.96
C LEU A 58 3.86 0.99 4.00
N LEU A 59 4.21 2.26 4.01
CA LEU A 59 5.28 2.82 4.84
C LEU A 59 4.76 4.01 5.65
N GLU A 60 5.29 4.18 6.85
CA GLU A 60 4.90 5.27 7.74
C GLU A 60 5.50 6.60 7.30
N ARG A 61 6.71 6.58 6.73
CA ARG A 61 7.45 7.80 6.35
C ARG A 61 8.19 7.63 5.03
N GLU A 62 8.47 8.75 4.35
CA GLU A 62 9.30 8.76 3.13
C GLU A 62 10.74 8.28 3.38
N TRP A 63 11.25 8.43 4.59
CA TRP A 63 12.58 7.94 4.95
C TRP A 63 12.66 6.41 4.83
N ASP A 64 11.59 5.70 5.20
CA ASP A 64 11.52 4.25 5.11
C ASP A 64 11.56 3.80 3.65
N LEU A 65 10.96 4.59 2.75
CA LEU A 65 11.01 4.35 1.30
C LEU A 65 12.45 4.47 0.79
N LYS A 66 13.14 5.56 1.14
CA LYS A 66 14.53 5.80 0.72
C LYS A 66 15.48 4.71 1.23
N TRP A 67 15.23 4.19 2.43
CA TRP A 67 16.01 3.07 2.95
C TRP A 67 15.73 1.79 2.16
N LEU A 68 14.45 1.52 1.86
CA LEU A 68 14.04 0.35 1.11
C LEU A 68 14.56 0.36 -0.35
N GLU A 69 14.61 1.53 -0.98
CA GLU A 69 15.23 1.75 -2.29
C GLU A 69 16.74 1.43 -2.27
N LYS A 70 17.44 1.79 -1.19
CA LYS A 70 18.88 1.49 -1.04
C LYS A 70 19.14 0.00 -0.85
N GLU A 71 18.29 -0.69 -0.08
CA GLU A 71 18.40 -2.14 0.13
C GLU A 71 18.02 -2.95 -1.13
N ASN A 72 17.22 -2.35 -2.02
CA ASN A 72 16.69 -2.99 -3.23
C ASN A 72 17.01 -2.17 -4.49
N PRO A 73 18.28 -2.01 -4.89
CA PRO A 73 18.69 -1.09 -5.95
C PRO A 73 18.18 -1.44 -7.36
N GLY A 74 17.73 -2.68 -7.58
CA GLY A 74 17.13 -3.14 -8.85
C GLY A 74 15.60 -3.09 -8.88
N ILE A 75 14.99 -2.47 -7.86
CA ILE A 75 13.53 -2.39 -7.72
C ILE A 75 13.12 -0.92 -7.80
N LYS A 76 12.14 -0.64 -8.66
CA LYS A 76 11.50 0.68 -8.75
C LYS A 76 10.21 0.67 -7.93
N PHE A 77 9.98 1.75 -7.19
CA PHE A 77 8.80 1.92 -6.35
C PHE A 77 7.86 2.95 -6.99
N LEU A 78 6.83 2.49 -7.69
CA LEU A 78 5.90 3.36 -8.42
C LEU A 78 4.93 4.08 -7.49
N ILE A 79 4.53 5.30 -7.86
CA ILE A 79 3.59 6.15 -7.12
C ILE A 79 2.12 5.74 -7.39
N SER A 80 1.87 5.06 -8.50
CA SER A 80 0.57 4.50 -8.88
C SER A 80 0.74 3.06 -9.37
N GLY A 81 -0.23 2.19 -9.07
CA GLY A 81 -0.25 0.80 -9.56
C GLY A 81 -0.56 0.68 -11.05
N SER A 82 -1.03 1.76 -11.68
CA SER A 82 -1.45 1.82 -13.09
C SER A 82 -0.30 1.98 -14.10
N GLY A 83 0.91 1.49 -13.78
CA GLY A 83 2.10 1.63 -14.62
C GLY A 83 2.27 0.51 -15.62
#